data_AF-A0A074M4I6-F1
#
_entry.id   AF-A0A074M4I6-F1
#
_cell.length_a   1.000
_cell.length_b   1.000
_cell.length_c   1.000
_cell.angle_alpha   90.00
_cell.angle_beta   90.00
_cell.angle_gamma   90.00
#
_symmetry.space_group_name_H-M   'P 1'
#
loop_
_entity.id
_entity.type
_entity.pdbx_description
1 polymer ?
#
loop_
_entity_poly.entity_id
_entity_poly.type
_entity_poly.pdbx_seq_one_letter_code
_entity_poly.pdbx_strand_id
1 'polypeptide(L)' 'MQNHPNYGEVVAKAWADESFKERLKQDPHGVLAEHGIEVPVGATVNVVEDTDTEKHFVLPLKAVGGISPDTTKLCFG' A
#
# COMPACT_ATOMS: atom_id res chain seq x y z
N MET A 1 -20.09 6.91 5.64
CA MET A 1 -19.35 6.84 4.36
C MET A 1 -18.03 6.15 4.67
N GLN A 2 -17.87 4.89 4.26
CA GLN A 2 -16.59 4.19 4.47
C GLN A 2 -15.57 4.83 3.53
N ASN A 3 -14.56 5.52 4.06
CA ASN A 3 -13.48 6.10 3.28
C ASN A 3 -12.50 4.95 2.95
N HIS A 4 -12.78 4.18 1.89
CA HIS A 4 -11.86 3.14 1.44
C HIS A 4 -10.60 3.84 0.91
N PRO A 5 -9.41 3.46 1.38
CA PRO A 5 -8.18 4.07 0.89
C PRO A 5 -7.99 3.72 -0.59
N ASN A 6 -7.86 4.75 -1.43
CA ASN A 6 -7.86 4.62 -2.89
C ASN A 6 -6.50 4.16 -3.46
N TYR A 7 -5.94 3.08 -2.92
CA TYR A 7 -4.67 2.51 -3.41
C TYR A 7 -4.74 2.15 -4.90
N GLY A 8 -5.89 1.70 -5.39
CA GLY A 8 -6.09 1.36 -6.80
C GLY A 8 -5.89 2.55 -7.75
N GLU A 9 -6.30 3.77 -7.36
CA GLU A 9 -6.07 4.96 -8.17
C GLU A 9 -4.58 5.33 -8.22
N VAL A 10 -3.91 5.25 -7.07
CA VAL A 10 -2.46 5.53 -6.97
C VAL A 10 -1.67 4.55 -7.85
N VAL A 11 -2.02 3.26 -7.82
CA VAL A 11 -1.40 2.24 -8.65
C VAL A 11 -1.65 2.51 -10.14
N ALA A 12 -2.89 2.81 -10.53
CA ALA A 12 -3.22 3.11 -11.92
C ALA A 12 -2.45 4.33 -12.44
N LYS A 13 -2.34 5.40 -11.63
CA LYS A 13 -1.53 6.58 -11.98
C LYS A 13 -0.04 6.26 -12.08
N ALA A 14 0.50 5.46 -11.17
CA ALA A 14 1.89 5.05 -11.23
C ALA A 14 2.21 4.22 -12.48
N TRP A 15 1.28 3.42 -13.00
CA TRP A 15 1.48 2.73 -14.28
C TRP A 15 1.35 3.64 -15.49
N ALA A 16 0.48 4.64 -15.43
CA ALA A 16 0.26 5.56 -16.55
C ALA A 16 1.32 6.66 -16.68
N ASP A 17 1.96 7.06 -15.57
CA ASP A 17 2.89 8.18 -15.52
C ASP A 17 4.17 7.80 -14.76
N GLU A 18 5.28 7.73 -15.50
CA GLU A 18 6.58 7.33 -14.92
C GLU A 18 7.11 8.36 -13.93
N SER A 19 6.88 9.66 -14.17
CA SER A 19 7.30 10.72 -13.25
C SER A 19 6.55 10.66 -11.92
N PHE A 20 5.25 10.32 -11.95
CA PHE A 20 4.46 10.04 -10.75
C PHE A 20 5.00 8.81 -10.01
N LYS A 21 5.34 7.74 -10.75
CA LYS A 21 5.94 6.53 -10.16
C LYS A 21 7.27 6.82 -9.46
N GLU A 22 8.15 7.61 -10.09
CA GLU A 22 9.42 8.02 -9.50
C GLU A 22 9.20 8.86 -8.24
N ARG A 23 8.28 9.82 -8.28
CA ARG A 23 7.90 10.61 -7.10
C ARG A 23 7.34 9.75 -5.98
N LEU A 24 6.48 8.78 -6.31
CA LEU A 24 5.91 7.83 -5.34
C LEU A 24 7.00 6.96 -4.68
N LYS A 25 8.06 6.59 -5.41
CA LYS A 25 9.21 5.87 -4.85
C LYS A 25 10.09 6.76 -3.96
N GLN A 26 10.22 8.04 -4.29
CA GLN A 26 11.05 8.99 -3.54
C GLN A 26 10.38 9.52 -2.27
N ASP A 27 9.10 9.88 -2.36
CA ASP A 27 8.30 10.43 -1.26
C ASP A 27 6.93 9.75 -1.18
N PRO A 28 6.89 8.48 -0.73
CA PRO A 28 5.64 7.74 -0.68
C PRO A 28 4.63 8.37 0.29
N HIS A 29 5.09 8.98 1.38
CA HIS A 29 4.21 9.59 2.38
C HIS A 29 3.44 10.78 1.83
N GLY A 30 4.13 11.72 1.16
CA GLY A 30 3.47 12.90 0.60
C GLY A 30 2.50 12.51 -0.51
N VAL A 31 2.91 11.61 -1.42
CA VAL A 31 2.03 11.16 -2.51
C VAL A 31 0.80 10.42 -1.98
N LEU A 32 0.96 9.50 -1.01
CA LEU A 32 -0.19 8.80 -0.43
C LEU A 32 -1.14 9.77 0.31
N ALA A 33 -0.59 10.75 1.04
CA ALA A 33 -1.39 11.75 1.73
C ALA A 33 -2.23 12.62 0.78
N GLU A 34 -1.68 13.01 -0.38
CA GLU A 34 -2.44 13.73 -1.42
C GLU A 34 -3.65 12.95 -1.95
N HIS A 35 -3.59 11.62 -1.86
CA HIS A 35 -4.67 10.70 -2.24
C HIS A 35 -5.57 10.27 -1.07
N GLY A 36 -5.43 10.93 0.10
CA GLY A 36 -6.25 10.65 1.29
C GLY A 36 -5.87 9.34 1.99
N ILE A 37 -4.67 8.82 1.74
CA ILE A 37 -4.15 7.61 2.37
C ILE A 37 -3.18 8.04 3.47
N GLU A 38 -3.64 7.93 4.72
CA GLU A 38 -2.83 8.29 5.88
C GLU A 38 -1.89 7.14 6.26
N VAL A 39 -0.60 7.45 6.31
CA VAL A 39 0.44 6.53 6.79
C VAL A 39 0.82 6.92 8.21
N PRO A 40 0.87 5.97 9.17
CA PRO A 40 1.19 6.27 10.55
C PRO A 40 2.58 6.88 10.70
N VAL A 41 2.68 7.86 11.60
CA VAL A 41 3.95 8.52 11.92
C VAL A 41 4.97 7.50 12.45
N GLY A 42 6.14 7.46 11.81
CA GLY A 42 7.22 6.52 12.15
C GLY A 42 7.17 5.17 11.43
N ALA A 43 6.14 4.89 10.62
CA ALA A 43 6.20 3.76 9.69
C ALA A 43 6.98 4.14 8.42
N THR A 44 7.83 3.24 7.96
CA THR A 44 8.52 3.40 6.67
C THR A 44 7.71 2.72 5.58
N VAL A 45 7.36 3.46 4.53
CA VAL A 45 6.73 2.90 3.33
C VAL A 45 7.78 2.67 2.27
N ASN A 46 7.83 1.47 1.72
CA ASN A 46 8.67 1.12 0.58
C ASN A 46 7.79 0.75 -0.62
N VAL A 47 8.10 1.31 -1.79
CA VAL A 47 7.34 1.09 -3.02
C VAL A 47 8.15 0.20 -3.93
N VAL A 48 7.69 -1.05 -4.09
CA VAL A 48 8.29 -2.06 -4.96
C VAL A 48 7.32 -2.38 -6.08
N GLU A 49 7.86 -2.60 -7.28
CA GLU A 49 7.09 -3.01 -8.45
C GLU A 49 7.47 -4.44 -8.80
N ASP A 50 6.46 -5.26 -9.05
CA ASP A 50 6.66 -6.62 -9.53
C ASP A 50 7.22 -6.62 -10.95
N THR A 51 8.15 -7.53 -11.20
CA THR A 51 8.69 -7.76 -12.54
C THR A 51 8.13 -9.06 -13.13
N ASP A 52 8.57 -9.43 -14.34
CA ASP A 52 8.17 -10.72 -14.94
C ASP A 52 8.64 -11.92 -14.10
N THR A 53 9.81 -11.78 -13.45
CA THR A 53 10.46 -12.86 -12.71
C THR A 53 10.36 -12.74 -11.19
N GLU A 54 9.95 -11.59 -10.66
CA GLU A 54 9.87 -11.31 -9.22
C GLU A 54 8.50 -10.80 -8.83
N LYS A 55 7.92 -11.40 -7.78
CA LYS A 55 6.65 -11.01 -7.17
C LYS A 55 6.84 -10.74 -5.67
N HIS A 56 6.25 -9.66 -5.19
CA HIS A 56 6.30 -9.27 -3.79
C HIS A 56 5.03 -9.69 -3.07
N PHE A 57 5.18 -10.28 -1.89
CA PHE A 57 4.07 -10.63 -1.02
C PHE A 57 4.16 -9.84 0.28
N VAL A 58 3.10 -9.09 0.61
CA VAL A 58 3.02 -8.32 1.86
C VAL A 58 2.55 -9.25 2.97
N LEU A 59 3.46 -9.59 3.89
CA LEU A 59 3.11 -10.32 5.10
C LEU A 59 2.78 -9.32 6.22
N PRO A 60 1.51 -9.24 6.68
CA PRO A 60 1.16 -8.33 7.77
C PRO A 60 1.80 -8.77 9.09
N LEU A 61 1.96 -7.81 10.00
CA LEU A 61 2.43 -8.09 11.37
C LEU A 61 1.55 -9.15 12.03
N LYS A 62 2.18 -10.09 12.73
CA LYS A 62 1.48 -11.07 13.54
C LYS A 62 0.68 -10.33 14.63
N ALA A 63 -0.64 -10.50 14.65
CA ALA A 63 -1.47 -9.94 15.71
C ALA A 63 -1.03 -10.50 17.08
N VAL A 64 -0.68 -9.62 18.02
CA VAL A 64 -0.34 -9.99 19.39
C VAL A 64 -1.60 -9.91 20.26
N GLY A 65 -2.22 -11.06 20.52
CA GLY A 65 -3.45 -11.18 21.31
C GLY A 65 -4.35 -12.23 20.71
N GLY A 66 -4.52 -13.36 21.40
CA GLY A 66 -5.13 -14.60 20.91
C GLY A 66 -6.62 -14.52 20.56
N ILE A 67 -6.94 -13.82 19.47
CA ILE A 67 -8.12 -14.11 18.67
C ILE A 67 -7.53 -14.61 17.36
N SER A 68 -7.65 -15.90 17.09
CA SER A 68 -7.36 -16.43 15.75
C SER A 68 -8.18 -15.60 14.77
N PRO A 69 -7.55 -14.78 13.90
CA PRO A 69 -8.32 -14.09 12.88
C PRO A 69 -8.95 -15.18 12.04
N ASP A 70 -10.23 -15.05 11.72
CA ASP A 70 -10.81 -15.78 10.61
C ASP A 70 -9.96 -15.39 9.39
N THR A 71 -8.98 -16.22 9.05
CA THR A 71 -7.89 -15.90 8.12
C THR A 71 -8.42 -15.59 6.71
N THR A 72 -9.70 -15.91 6.47
CA THR A 72 -10.48 -15.62 5.26
C THR A 72 -10.77 -14.13 5.04
N LYS A 73 -10.54 -13.25 6.03
CA LYS A 73 -10.86 -11.80 5.92
C LYS A 73 -9.64 -10.88 5.86
N LEU A 74 -8.43 -11.43 5.83
CA LEU A 74 -7.20 -10.64 5.77
C LEU A 74 -6.85 -10.18 4.34
N CYS A 75 -7.50 -10.75 3.33
CA CYS A 75 -7.23 -10.48 1.93
C CYS A 75 -8.53 -9.95 1.28
N PHE A 76 -8.58 -8.65 1.00
CA PHE A 76 -9.59 -7.99 0.16
C PHE A 76 -11.01 -7.93 0.71
N GLY A 77 -11.37 -6.75 1.21
CA GLY A 77 -12.75 -6.24 1.27
C GLY A 77 -12.85 -4.98 0.44
#